data_AF-A0A842NCK7-F1
#
_entry.id   AF-A0A842NCK7-F1
#
_cell.length_a   1.000
_cell.length_b   1.000
_cell.length_c   1.000
_cell.angle_alpha   90.00
_cell.angle_beta   90.00
_cell.angle_gamma   90.00
#
_symmetry.space_group_name_H-M   'P 1'
#
loop_
_entity.id
_entity.type
_entity.pdbx_description
1 polymer ?
#
loop_
_entity_poly.entity_id
_entity_poly.type
_entity_poly.pdbx_seq_one_letter_code
_entity_poly.pdbx_strand_id
1 'polypeptide(L)'
;MELLVAFKNDPAGHNMAKFISHDMNEYGGIYHGKNFDLVEIDSPAISADWLDEKYDYDGFIFLSKHAAESGTLALTCHSTGNFDEAKFGGNQKEIAIPYPNFQKRYMQKLWDNHESYLDFEIT
;
A
#
# COMPACT_ATOMS: atom_id res chain seq x y z
N MET A 1 5.63 9.89 11.46
CA MET A 1 6.37 9.09 10.47
C MET A 1 5.36 8.22 9.74
N GLU A 2 5.63 7.77 8.51
CA GLU A 2 4.71 6.89 7.77
C GLU A 2 5.03 5.41 8.00
N LEU A 3 4.00 4.56 7.95
CA LEU A 3 4.13 3.10 8.00
C LEU A 3 3.76 2.47 6.66
N LEU A 4 4.68 1.74 6.06
CA LEU A 4 4.40 0.88 4.90
C LEU A 4 3.84 -0.45 5.42
N VAL A 5 2.75 -0.91 4.81
CA VAL A 5 2.04 -2.12 5.22
C VAL A 5 1.94 -3.08 4.04
N ALA A 6 2.47 -4.29 4.19
CA ALA A 6 2.35 -5.35 3.19
C ALA A 6 1.70 -6.59 3.78
N PHE A 7 0.89 -7.31 3.00
CA PHE A 7 0.38 -8.62 3.39
C PHE A 7 1.38 -9.71 2.95
N LYS A 8 1.82 -10.57 3.87
CA LYS A 8 2.84 -11.62 3.59
C LYS A 8 2.45 -12.55 2.43
N ASN A 9 1.16 -12.84 2.26
CA ASN A 9 0.68 -13.72 1.19
C ASN A 9 0.21 -12.96 -0.06
N ASP A 10 0.44 -11.65 -0.14
CA ASP A 10 0.33 -10.90 -1.38
C ASP A 10 1.69 -10.91 -2.10
N PRO A 11 1.83 -11.58 -3.26
CA PRO A 11 3.11 -11.67 -3.95
C PRO A 11 3.72 -10.32 -4.32
N ALA A 12 2.91 -9.33 -4.72
CA ALA A 12 3.42 -8.01 -5.09
C ALA A 12 3.81 -7.21 -3.86
N GLY A 13 2.94 -7.20 -2.85
CA GLY A 13 3.19 -6.55 -1.56
C GLY A 13 4.45 -7.08 -0.88
N HIS A 14 4.55 -8.40 -0.76
CA HIS A 14 5.69 -9.09 -0.16
C HIS A 14 7.01 -8.84 -0.93
N ASN A 15 6.96 -8.83 -2.26
CA ASN A 15 8.14 -8.54 -3.08
C ASN A 15 8.63 -7.11 -2.88
N MET A 16 7.73 -6.12 -2.90
CA MET A 16 8.07 -4.73 -2.60
C MET A 16 8.62 -4.59 -1.17
N ALA A 17 7.97 -5.23 -0.19
CA ALA A 17 8.40 -5.19 1.20
C ALA A 17 9.83 -5.72 1.36
N LYS A 18 10.13 -6.90 0.83
CA LYS A 18 11.48 -7.48 0.86
C LYS A 18 12.54 -6.61 0.22
N PHE A 19 12.23 -5.98 -0.92
CA PHE A 19 13.16 -5.10 -1.60
C PHE A 19 13.46 -3.84 -0.76
N ILE A 20 12.42 -3.23 -0.20
CA ILE A 20 12.53 -2.01 0.61
C ILE A 20 13.21 -2.28 1.95
N SER A 21 12.87 -3.39 2.61
CA SER A 21 13.36 -3.72 3.95
C SER A 21 14.74 -4.38 3.99
N HIS A 22 15.36 -4.61 2.82
CA HIS A 22 16.62 -5.36 2.71
C HIS A 22 17.72 -4.89 3.66
N ASP A 23 17.86 -3.57 3.82
CA ASP A 23 18.89 -2.93 4.66
C ASP A 23 18.30 -2.29 5.94
N MET A 24 17.04 -2.58 6.27
CA MET A 24 16.36 -2.03 7.45
C MET A 24 16.60 -2.93 8.67
N ASN A 25 16.60 -2.33 9.87
CA ASN A 25 16.71 -3.10 11.11
C ASN A 25 15.33 -3.59 11.54
N GLU A 26 15.16 -4.90 11.70
CA GLU A 26 13.93 -5.47 12.24
C GLU A 26 13.96 -5.47 13.77
N TYR A 27 12.92 -4.91 14.40
CA TYR A 27 12.69 -5.02 15.83
C TYR A 27 11.19 -5.12 16.11
N GLY A 28 10.78 -6.11 16.91
CA GLY A 28 9.38 -6.28 17.28
C GLY A 28 8.44 -6.58 16.10
N GLY A 29 8.95 -7.14 15.01
CA GLY A 29 8.18 -7.42 13.78
C GLY A 29 7.95 -6.20 12.88
N ILE A 30 8.64 -5.09 13.16
CA ILE A 30 8.63 -3.88 12.34
C ILE A 30 10.06 -3.66 11.83
N TYR A 31 10.18 -3.38 10.54
CA TYR A 31 11.42 -2.94 9.93
C TYR A 31 11.51 -1.42 10.09
N HIS A 32 12.54 -0.94 10.76
CA HIS A 32 12.72 0.48 11.07
C HIS A 32 13.65 1.17 10.09
N GLY A 33 13.18 2.31 9.57
CA GLY A 33 13.92 3.13 8.61
C GLY A 33 14.12 4.56 9.09
N LYS A 34 14.85 5.34 8.30
CA LYS A 34 15.09 6.76 8.63
C LYS A 34 13.86 7.64 8.40
N ASN A 35 13.09 7.35 7.36
CA ASN A 35 11.99 8.20 6.88
C ASN A 35 10.61 7.56 7.04
N PHE A 36 10.57 6.22 7.06
CA PHE A 36 9.37 5.41 7.17
C PHE A 36 9.75 4.08 7.81
N ASP A 37 8.76 3.43 8.41
CA ASP A 37 8.85 2.06 8.88
C ASP A 37 8.06 1.14 7.95
N LEU A 38 8.26 -0.17 8.08
CA LEU A 38 7.55 -1.18 7.31
C LEU A 38 7.12 -2.33 8.21
N VAL A 39 5.88 -2.79 8.02
CA VAL A 39 5.37 -4.00 8.66
C VAL A 39 4.77 -4.96 7.64
N GLU A 40 5.02 -6.25 7.84
CA GLU A 40 4.34 -7.30 7.11
C GLU A 40 3.26 -7.94 8.00
N ILE A 41 1.99 -7.81 7.60
CA ILE A 41 0.83 -8.35 8.32
C ILE A 41 0.48 -9.76 7.83
N ASP A 42 -0.19 -10.52 8.71
CA ASP A 42 -0.59 -11.91 8.46
C ASP A 42 -2.02 -12.04 7.88
N SER A 43 -2.73 -10.93 7.71
CA SER A 43 -4.08 -10.88 7.12
C SER A 43 -4.14 -9.93 5.92
N PRO A 44 -5.12 -10.08 5.01
CA PRO A 44 -5.28 -9.18 3.87
C PRO A 44 -5.41 -7.71 4.29
N ALA A 45 -4.70 -6.83 3.58
CA ALA A 45 -4.73 -5.38 3.80
C ALA A 45 -6.14 -4.78 3.72
N ILE A 46 -7.01 -5.35 2.87
CA ILE A 46 -8.41 -4.92 2.72
C ILE A 46 -9.26 -5.13 3.98
N SER A 47 -8.80 -5.97 4.91
CA SER A 47 -9.47 -6.28 6.19
C SER A 47 -8.70 -5.73 7.40
N ALA A 48 -7.82 -4.76 7.18
CA ALA A 48 -6.90 -4.26 8.18
C ALA A 48 -7.42 -3.00 8.90
N ASP A 49 -8.72 -2.97 9.22
CA ASP A 49 -9.39 -1.84 9.91
C ASP A 49 -8.86 -1.61 11.34
N TRP A 50 -8.05 -2.53 11.88
CA TRP A 50 -7.44 -2.47 13.21
C TRP A 50 -6.08 -1.76 13.25
N LEU A 51 -5.54 -1.35 12.10
CA LEU A 51 -4.16 -0.86 11.99
C LEU A 51 -3.88 0.39 12.82
N ASP A 52 -4.81 1.35 12.80
CA ASP A 52 -4.74 2.62 13.53
C ASP A 52 -4.96 2.45 15.04
N GLU A 53 -5.65 1.40 15.48
CA GLU A 53 -5.72 1.04 16.90
C GLU A 53 -4.40 0.45 17.42
N LYS A 54 -3.64 -0.24 16.55
CA LYS A 54 -2.40 -0.92 16.94
C LYS A 54 -1.15 -0.08 16.74
N TYR A 55 -1.10 0.75 15.71
CA TYR A 55 0.10 1.48 15.29
C TYR A 55 -0.16 3.00 15.24
N ASP A 56 0.64 3.76 15.97
CA ASP A 56 0.56 5.23 16.04
C ASP A 56 1.52 5.88 15.04
N TYR A 57 1.05 6.09 13.80
CA TYR A 57 1.80 6.69 12.69
C TYR A 57 0.97 7.81 12.03
N ASP A 58 1.64 8.70 11.28
CA ASP A 58 0.98 9.84 10.62
C ASP A 58 0.09 9.39 9.44
N GLY A 59 0.37 8.21 8.90
CA GLY A 59 -0.31 7.65 7.75
C GLY A 59 0.20 6.25 7.39
N PHE A 60 -0.61 5.57 6.57
CA PHE A 60 -0.37 4.20 6.13
C PHE A 60 -0.27 4.12 4.62
N ILE A 61 0.74 3.40 4.12
CA ILE A 61 0.96 3.17 2.69
C ILE A 61 0.90 1.66 2.45
N PHE A 62 -0.15 1.21 1.77
CA PHE A 62 -0.34 -0.21 1.49
C PHE A 62 0.43 -0.64 0.24
N LEU A 63 1.32 -1.61 0.42
CA LEU A 63 2.01 -2.31 -0.65
C LEU A 63 1.17 -3.53 -1.02
N SER A 64 0.45 -3.45 -2.14
CA SER A 64 -0.52 -4.47 -2.54
C SER A 64 -0.49 -4.73 -4.03
N LYS A 65 -0.85 -5.95 -4.42
CA LYS A 65 -1.25 -6.25 -5.80
C LYS A 65 -2.57 -5.55 -6.13
N HIS A 66 -2.75 -5.26 -7.40
CA HIS A 66 -4.04 -5.01 -8.00
C HIS A 66 -4.44 -6.24 -8.83
N ALA A 67 -5.72 -6.63 -8.78
CA ALA A 67 -6.24 -7.74 -9.57
C ALA A 67 -7.45 -7.26 -10.38
N ALA A 68 -7.28 -7.18 -11.69
CA ALA A 68 -8.32 -6.79 -12.63
C ALA A 68 -8.62 -7.92 -13.61
N GLU A 69 -9.89 -8.09 -13.97
CA GLU A 69 -10.33 -9.10 -14.95
C GLU A 69 -9.73 -8.87 -16.35
N SER A 70 -9.41 -7.61 -16.69
CA SER A 70 -8.83 -7.26 -17.99
C SER A 70 -7.45 -7.88 -18.24
N GLY A 71 -6.73 -8.26 -17.17
CA GLY A 71 -5.35 -8.75 -17.26
C GLY A 71 -4.33 -7.68 -17.66
N THR A 72 -4.73 -6.41 -17.77
CA THR A 72 -3.84 -5.29 -18.09
C THR A 72 -2.78 -5.13 -17.03
N LEU A 73 -1.52 -5.00 -17.45
CA LEU A 73 -0.43 -4.64 -16.54
C LEU A 73 -0.57 -3.16 -16.17
N ALA A 74 -0.70 -2.88 -14.88
CA ALA A 74 -0.90 -1.52 -14.40
C ALA A 74 -0.16 -1.26 -13.09
N LEU A 75 0.34 -0.04 -12.94
CA LEU A 75 0.82 0.53 -11.69
C LEU A 75 -0.18 1.58 -11.24
N THR A 76 -0.79 1.35 -10.08
CA THR A 76 -1.94 2.12 -9.63
C THR A 76 -1.73 2.73 -8.24
N CYS A 77 -2.54 3.74 -7.91
CA CYS A 77 -2.61 4.28 -6.56
C CYS A 77 -4.00 4.83 -6.28
N HIS A 78 -4.60 4.43 -5.15
CA HIS A 78 -5.90 4.93 -4.73
C HIS A 78 -5.99 4.97 -3.20
N SER A 79 -6.90 5.79 -2.68
CA SER A 79 -7.35 5.69 -1.28
C SER A 79 -8.43 4.61 -1.16
N THR A 80 -8.59 4.05 0.04
CA THR A 80 -9.62 3.03 0.33
C THR A 80 -10.94 3.66 0.75
N GLY A 81 -12.03 2.91 0.60
CA GLY A 81 -13.36 3.35 1.00
C GLY A 81 -14.48 2.71 0.19
N ASN A 82 -15.67 2.71 0.77
CA ASN A 82 -16.90 2.21 0.17
C ASN A 82 -17.89 3.37 0.04
N PHE A 83 -18.29 3.72 -1.19
CA PHE A 83 -19.33 4.73 -1.42
C PHE A 83 -20.74 4.25 -1.05
N ASP A 84 -20.96 2.93 -1.08
CA ASP A 84 -22.19 2.30 -0.65
C ASP A 84 -21.88 0.97 0.06
N GLU A 85 -22.09 -0.19 -0.56
CA GLU A 85 -21.83 -1.51 0.05
C GLU A 85 -20.33 -1.83 0.23
N ALA A 86 -20.00 -2.46 1.37
CA ALA A 86 -18.66 -2.97 1.67
C ALA A 86 -18.54 -4.46 1.25
N LYS A 87 -18.18 -4.72 0.00
CA LYS A 87 -18.06 -6.09 -0.55
C LYS A 87 -16.71 -6.74 -0.27
N PHE A 88 -15.68 -5.94 -0.04
CA PHE A 88 -14.29 -6.39 0.03
C PHE A 88 -13.56 -5.77 1.23
N GLY A 89 -14.22 -5.69 2.38
CA GLY A 89 -13.67 -5.10 3.61
C GLY A 89 -14.08 -3.64 3.87
N GLY A 90 -13.73 -3.14 5.05
CA GLY A 90 -14.18 -1.84 5.57
C GLY A 90 -15.68 -1.78 5.89
N ASN A 91 -16.18 -0.57 6.17
CA ASN A 91 -17.58 -0.33 6.51
C ASN A 91 -18.40 0.24 5.34
N GLN A 92 -19.73 0.05 5.40
CA GLN A 92 -20.67 0.62 4.42
C GLN A 92 -20.65 2.17 4.51
N LYS A 93 -20.57 2.85 3.35
CA LYS A 93 -20.59 4.33 3.26
C LYS A 93 -19.49 5.02 4.06
N GLU A 94 -18.32 4.41 4.14
CA GLU A 94 -17.16 4.92 4.85
C GLU A 94 -15.97 5.06 3.91
N ILE A 95 -15.24 6.18 4.03
CA ILE A 95 -14.04 6.45 3.25
C ILE A 95 -12.86 6.64 4.20
N ALA A 96 -11.70 6.09 3.83
CA ALA A 96 -10.48 6.37 4.57
C ALA A 96 -10.04 7.83 4.34
N ILE A 97 -9.29 8.38 5.30
CA ILE A 97 -8.69 9.70 5.15
C ILE A 97 -7.64 9.61 4.03
N PRO A 98 -7.79 10.34 2.91
CA PRO A 98 -6.86 10.22 1.80
C PRO A 98 -5.53 10.91 2.12
N TYR A 99 -4.49 10.56 1.35
CA TYR A 99 -3.19 11.24 1.39
C TYR A 99 -2.85 11.91 0.04
N PRO A 100 -3.57 12.97 -0.38
CA PRO A 100 -3.57 13.42 -1.77
C PRO A 100 -2.22 13.94 -2.27
N ASN A 101 -1.47 14.62 -1.39
CA ASN A 101 -0.14 15.13 -1.73
C ASN A 101 0.86 13.99 -1.99
N PHE A 102 0.78 12.91 -1.22
CA PHE A 102 1.61 11.73 -1.41
C PHE A 102 1.23 11.01 -2.70
N GLN A 103 -0.06 10.73 -2.90
CA GLN A 103 -0.58 10.09 -4.10
C GLN A 103 -0.19 10.85 -5.37
N LYS A 104 -0.33 12.19 -5.39
CA LYS A 104 0.10 13.02 -6.52
C LYS A 104 1.58 12.86 -6.83
N ARG A 105 2.44 12.96 -5.81
CA ARG A 105 3.90 12.84 -5.98
C ARG A 105 4.29 11.45 -6.44
N TYR A 106 3.64 10.42 -5.91
CA TYR A 106 3.85 9.04 -6.32
C TYR A 106 3.49 8.84 -7.80
N MET A 107 2.32 9.28 -8.24
CA MET A 107 1.90 9.18 -9.64
C MET A 107 2.81 9.97 -10.58
N GLN A 108 3.27 11.16 -10.17
CA GLN A 108 4.28 11.92 -10.93
C GLN A 108 5.60 11.15 -11.04
N LYS A 109 6.04 10.50 -9.97
CA LYS A 109 7.26 9.69 -10.00
C LYS A 109 7.13 8.43 -10.84
N LEU A 110 5.96 7.80 -10.86
CA LEU A 110 5.70 6.73 -11.82
C LEU A 110 5.80 7.27 -13.24
N TRP A 111 5.12 8.37 -13.53
CA TRP A 111 5.16 8.97 -14.86
C TRP A 111 6.59 9.35 -15.29
N ASP A 112 7.38 9.97 -14.42
CA ASP A 112 8.77 10.34 -14.73
C ASP A 112 9.65 9.12 -15.08
N ASN A 113 9.30 7.91 -14.61
CA ASN A 113 10.09 6.68 -14.80
C ASN A 113 9.45 5.68 -15.77
N HIS A 114 8.36 6.06 -16.46
CA HIS A 114 7.55 5.15 -17.28
C HIS A 114 8.32 4.40 -18.37
N GLU A 115 9.41 4.98 -18.89
CA GLU A 115 10.28 4.34 -19.88
C GLU A 115 10.91 3.03 -19.37
N SER A 116 10.99 2.83 -18.05
CA SER A 116 11.51 1.59 -17.45
C SER A 116 10.49 0.44 -17.41
N TYR A 117 9.24 0.69 -17.77
CA TYR A 117 8.13 -0.28 -17.72
C TYR A 117 7.05 0.08 -18.75
N LEU A 118 7.46 0.18 -20.02
CA LEU A 118 6.60 0.58 -21.14
C LEU A 118 5.34 -0.29 -21.33
N ASP A 119 5.35 -1.53 -20.84
CA ASP A 119 4.21 -2.44 -20.92
C ASP A 119 3.13 -2.17 -19.85
N PHE A 120 3.40 -1.30 -18.87
CA PHE A 120 2.50 -0.99 -17.77
C PHE A 120 1.76 0.33 -18.01
N GLU A 121 0.44 0.30 -17.82
CA GLU A 121 -0.38 1.50 -17.71
C GLU A 121 -0.18 2.16 -16.33
N ILE A 122 -0.23 3.49 -16.28
CA ILE A 122 -0.24 4.26 -15.03
C ILE A 122 -1.65 4.82 -14.88
N THR A 123 -2.37 4.42 -13.82
CA THR A 123 -3.79 4.78 -13.60
C THR A 123 -4.14 4.97 -12.12
#